data_AF-A0A2T4PQQ1-F1
#
_entry.id   AF-A0A2T4PQQ1-F1
#
_cell.length_a   1.000
_cell.length_b   1.000
_cell.length_c   1.000
_cell.angle_alpha   90.00
_cell.angle_beta   90.00
_cell.angle_gamma   90.00
#
_symmetry.space_group_name_H-M   'P 1'
#
loop_
_entity.id
_entity.type
_entity.pdbx_description
1 polymer ?
#
loop_
_entity_poly.entity_id
_entity_poly.type
_entity_poly.pdbx_seq_one_letter_code
_entity_poly.pdbx_strand_id
1 'polypeptide(L)' 'MINVVKKITRILIFILSGLLMTRYVVQQLNQFTDMHLTWFWLEQVPYSFIIIITLFFICLVFNSMFNTEE' A
#
# COMPACT_ATOMS: atom_id res chain seq x y z
N MET A 1 -6.35 17.35 -17.45
CA MET A 1 -5.67 17.32 -16.13
C MET A 1 -6.23 16.23 -15.22
N ILE A 2 -7.55 16.18 -15.00
CA ILE A 2 -8.21 15.20 -14.10
C ILE A 2 -7.92 13.73 -14.46
N ASN A 3 -7.90 13.38 -15.75
CA ASN A 3 -7.57 12.01 -16.19
C ASN A 3 -6.13 11.57 -15.85
N VAL A 4 -5.17 12.50 -15.82
CA VAL A 4 -3.79 12.20 -15.46
C VAL A 4 -3.71 11.94 -13.96
N VAL A 5 -4.41 12.75 -13.15
CA VAL A 5 -4.51 12.56 -11.69
C VAL A 5 -5.17 11.22 -11.36
N LYS A 6 -6.32 10.89 -11.97
CA LYS A 6 -6.98 9.58 -11.82
C LYS A 6 -6.03 8.41 -12.15
N LYS A 7 -5.20 8.54 -13.19
CA LYS A 7 -4.24 7.50 -13.58
C LYS A 7 -3.11 7.34 -12.56
N ILE A 8 -2.54 8.45 -12.09
CA ILE A 8 -1.49 8.45 -11.07
C ILE A 8 -2.02 7.86 -9.76
N THR A 9 -3.22 8.27 -9.31
CA THR A 9 -3.84 7.74 -8.10
C THR A 9 -4.07 6.24 -8.19
N ARG A 10 -4.53 5.72 -9.34
CA ARG A 10 -4.66 4.27 -9.55
C ARG A 10 -3.32 3.53 -9.47
N ILE A 11 -2.27 4.09 -10.06
CA ILE A 11 -0.91 3.53 -9.96
C ILE A 11 -0.43 3.51 -8.50
N LEU A 12 -0.66 4.60 -7.76
CA LEU A 12 -0.33 4.69 -6.34
C LEU A 12 -1.06 3.64 -5.50
N ILE A 13 -2.38 3.47 -5.70
CA ILE A 13 -3.19 2.44 -5.03
C ILE A 13 -2.61 1.05 -5.32
N PHE A 14 -2.23 0.78 -6.57
CA PHE A 14 -1.66 -0.50 -6.96
C PHE A 14 -0.32 -0.76 -6.26
N ILE A 15 0.58 0.22 -6.22
CA ILE A 15 1.88 0.13 -5.55
C ILE A 15 1.70 -0.09 -4.04
N LEU A 16 0.83 0.69 -3.39
CA LEU A 16 0.54 0.59 -1.96
C LEU A 16 -0.07 -0.78 -1.61
N SER A 17 -1.00 -1.28 -2.43
CA SER A 17 -1.55 -2.62 -2.29
C SER A 17 -0.48 -3.70 -2.44
N GLY A 18 0.43 -3.55 -3.40
CA GLY A 18 1.55 -4.48 -3.59
C GLY A 18 2.51 -4.51 -2.39
N LEU A 19 2.79 -3.34 -1.79
CA LEU A 19 3.58 -3.27 -0.56
C LEU A 19 2.90 -4.01 0.60
N LEU A 20 1.61 -3.75 0.83
CA LEU A 20 0.84 -4.42 1.88
C LEU A 20 0.79 -5.94 1.66
N MET A 21 0.60 -6.37 0.42
CA MET A 21 0.60 -7.78 0.05
C MET A 21 1.97 -8.43 0.27
N THR A 22 3.06 -7.73 -0.03
CA THR A 22 4.42 -8.22 0.22
C THR A 22 4.66 -8.43 1.70
N ARG A 23 4.22 -7.50 2.55
CA ARG A 23 4.27 -7.65 4.00
C ARG A 23 3.47 -8.87 4.47
N TYR A 24 2.26 -9.04 3.93
CA TYR A 24 1.43 -10.20 4.25
C TYR A 24 2.13 -11.51 3.90
N VAL A 25 2.73 -11.60 2.71
CA VAL A 25 3.51 -12.77 2.28
C VAL A 25 4.70 -13.03 3.21
N VAL A 26 5.47 -12.00 3.57
CA VAL A 26 6.58 -12.12 4.53
C VAL A 26 6.09 -12.63 5.88
N GLN A 27 4.97 -12.12 6.38
CA GLN A 27 4.38 -12.58 7.64
C GLN A 27 3.92 -14.04 7.57
N GLN A 28 3.27 -14.45 6.48
CA GLN A 28 2.88 -15.84 6.26
C GLN A 28 4.12 -16.74 6.18
N LEU A 29 5.15 -16.33 5.44
CA LEU A 29 6.39 -17.09 5.34
C LEU A 29 7.08 -17.27 6.70
N ASN A 30 7.08 -16.24 7.56
CA ASN A 30 7.61 -16.34 8.92
C ASN A 30 6.76 -17.23 9.85
N GLN A 31 5.47 -17.42 9.53
CA GLN A 31 4.60 -18.31 10.30
C GLN A 31 4.73 -19.77 9.84
N PHE A 32 4.93 -20.00 8.55
CA PHE A 32 5.09 -21.35 7.97
C PHE A 32 6.51 -21.86 8.02
N THR A 33 7.47 -20.95 8.02
CA THR A 33 8.90 -21.21 8.06
C THR A 33 9.39 -20.45 9.28
N ASP A 34 10.10 -21.07 10.23
CA ASP A 34 10.79 -20.39 11.34
C ASP A 34 11.90 -19.41 10.86
N MET A 35 11.82 -18.94 9.61
CA MET A 35 12.59 -17.85 9.08
C MET A 35 12.06 -16.55 9.67
N HIS A 36 12.96 -15.77 10.28
CA HIS A 36 12.68 -14.40 10.69
C HIS A 36 12.93 -13.44 9.52
N LEU A 37 12.21 -13.61 8.40
CA LEU A 37 12.32 -12.67 7.29
C LEU A 37 11.78 -11.32 7.75
N THR A 38 12.66 -10.34 7.81
CA THR A 38 12.25 -8.97 8.06
C THR A 38 11.79 -8.31 6.78
N TRP A 39 10.88 -7.36 6.92
CA TRP A 39 10.38 -6.58 5.80
C TRP A 39 11.44 -5.54 5.42
N PHE A 40 12.49 -6.02 4.76
CA PHE A 40 13.79 -5.35 4.53
C PHE A 40 13.67 -3.93 3.97
N TRP A 41 12.61 -3.65 3.22
CA TRP A 41 12.36 -2.34 2.60
C TRP A 41 11.88 -1.26 3.57
N LEU A 42 11.24 -1.61 4.69
CA LEU A 42 10.63 -0.63 5.61
C LEU A 42 10.93 -0.89 7.09
N GLU A 43 11.92 -1.75 7.37
CA GLU A 43 12.37 -2.08 8.72
C GLU A 43 12.92 -0.87 9.48
N GLN A 44 13.55 0.07 8.77
CA GLN A 44 14.09 1.31 9.36
C GLN A 44 13.02 2.38 9.64
N VAL A 45 11.80 2.23 9.15
CA VAL A 45 10.73 3.22 9.32
C VAL A 45 9.76 2.75 10.40
N PRO A 46 9.76 3.37 11.61
CA PRO A 46 8.80 3.02 12.64
C PRO A 46 7.39 3.30 12.14
N TYR A 47 6.45 2.41 12.46
CA TYR A 47 5.04 2.51 12.04
C TYR A 47 4.82 2.53 10.52
N SER A 48 5.80 2.05 9.74
CA SER A 48 5.74 1.87 8.28
C SER A 48 4.41 1.31 7.76
N PHE A 49 3.86 0.32 8.46
CA PHE A 49 2.55 -0.27 8.15
C PHE A 49 1.41 0.75 8.20
N ILE A 50 1.34 1.51 9.30
CA ILE A 50 0.27 2.46 9.58
C ILE A 50 0.34 3.59 8.56
N ILE A 51 1.55 4.04 8.23
CA ILE A 51 1.78 5.07 7.21
C ILE A 51 1.25 4.59 5.85
N ILE A 52 1.60 3.38 5.43
CA ILE A 52 1.17 2.82 4.13
C ILE A 52 -0.35 2.62 4.10
N ILE A 53 -0.96 2.09 5.17
CA ILE A 53 -2.42 1.94 5.26
C ILE A 53 -3.12 3.30 5.18
N THR A 54 -2.60 4.30 5.90
CA THR A 54 -3.19 5.65 5.90
C THR A 54 -3.11 6.27 4.51
N LEU A 55 -1.95 6.19 3.86
CA LEU A 55 -1.77 6.64 2.47
C LEU A 55 -2.68 5.90 1.50
N PHE A 56 -2.83 4.59 1.64
CA PHE A 56 -3.72 3.78 0.82
C PHE A 56 -5.17 4.24 0.96
N PHE A 57 -5.62 4.48 2.20
CA PHE A 57 -6.96 4.96 2.48
C PHE A 57 -7.20 6.36 1.89
N ILE A 58 -6.26 7.27 2.06
CA ILE A 58 -6.32 8.61 1.46
C ILE A 58 -6.43 8.51 -0.06
N CYS A 59 -5.59 7.71 -0.72
CA CYS A 59 -5.66 7.51 -2.16
C CYS A 59 -7.00 6.92 -2.61
N LEU A 60 -7.57 5.99 -1.84
CA LEU A 60 -8.89 5.40 -2.10
C LEU A 60 -10.01 6.45 -2.03
N VAL A 61 -10.00 7.28 -0.97
CA VAL A 61 -10.98 8.37 -0.79
C VAL A 61 -10.87 9.37 -1.93
N PHE A 62 -9.66 9.81 -2.28
CA PHE A 62 -9.45 10.70 -3.42
C PHE A 62 -9.94 10.07 -4.72
N ASN A 63 -9.62 8.80 -4.98
CA ASN A 63 -10.09 8.10 -6.19
C ASN A 63 -11.62 8.01 -6.23
N SER A 64 -12.28 7.76 -5.10
CA SER A 64 -13.75 7.73 -4.99
C SER A 64 -14.38 9.09 -5.26
N MET A 65 -13.80 10.17 -4.72
CA MET A 65 -14.27 11.54 -4.93
C MET A 65 -14.22 11.90 -6.41
N PHE A 66 -13.09 11.65 -7.08
CA PHE A 66 -12.96 11.91 -8.52
C PHE A 66 -13.88 11.03 -9.38
N ASN A 67 -14.29 9.87 -8.89
CA ASN A 67 -15.19 8.97 -9.61
C ASN A 67 -16.68 9.28 -9.36
N THR A 68 -17.00 10.14 -8.40
CA THR A 68 -18.37 10.59 -8.08
C THR A 68 -18.76 11.84 -8.89
N GLU A 69 -17.79 12.55 -9.47
CA GLU A 69 -18.00 13.74 -10.31
C GLU A 69 -18.28 13.43 -11.80
N GLU A 70 -18.32 12.14 -12.20
CA GLU A 70 -18.79 11.67 -13.52
C GLU A 70 -20.20 11.07 -13.40
#